data_AF-A0A2H1VX94-F1
#
_entry.id   AF-A0A2H1VX94-F1
#
_cell.length_a   1.000
_cell.length_b   1.000
_cell.length_c   1.000
_cell.angle_alpha   90.00
_cell.angle_beta   90.00
_cell.angle_gamma   90.00
#
_symmetry.space_group_name_H-M   'P 1'
#
loop_
_entity.id
_entity.type
_entity.pdbx_description
1 polymer ?
#
loop_
_entity_poly.entity_id
_entity_poly.type
_entity_poly.pdbx_seq_one_letter_code
_entity_poly.pdbx_strand_id
1 'polypeptide(L)'
;MTCIFTEEILESRTALWMSADGHMVLYATFNDTLVHEQKYPWYGAALDTDDPAKTYPEIRSVRYPKPGTNNPTVTLTVADIADPKHIRTRHLTPPKVIIEEGDYYFTSAQWVSLTEVCVVWLTRMQNLSVVSVCKSPMWYCQEVSWLL
;
A
#
# COMPACT_ATOMS: atom_id res chain seq x y z
N MET A 1 -4.75 4.82 -2.26
CA MET A 1 -4.75 3.79 -1.21
C MET A 1 -6.04 3.01 -1.33
N THR A 2 -6.01 1.70 -1.15
CA THR A 2 -7.12 0.78 -1.48
C THR A 2 -7.99 0.52 -0.25
N CYS A 3 -9.22 0.05 -0.44
CA CYS A 3 -10.16 -0.27 0.66
C CYS A 3 -9.52 -1.25 1.64
N ILE A 4 -9.02 -2.38 1.13
CA ILE A 4 -8.42 -3.44 1.94
C ILE A 4 -7.17 -2.96 2.71
N PHE A 5 -6.31 -2.15 2.11
CA PHE A 5 -5.13 -1.66 2.82
C PHE A 5 -5.49 -0.65 3.93
N THR A 6 -6.55 0.12 3.75
CA THR A 6 -6.99 1.12 4.73
C THR A 6 -7.68 0.47 5.92
N GLU A 7 -8.56 -0.50 5.66
CA GLU A 7 -9.44 -1.07 6.68
C GLU A 7 -8.86 -2.30 7.36
N GLU A 8 -8.14 -3.16 6.62
CA GLU A 8 -7.76 -4.49 7.12
C GLU A 8 -6.25 -4.65 7.36
N ILE A 9 -5.41 -3.94 6.61
CA ILE A 9 -3.94 -4.18 6.65
C ILE A 9 -3.21 -3.12 7.47
N LEU A 10 -3.42 -1.83 7.17
CA LEU A 10 -2.71 -0.73 7.84
C LEU A 10 -3.54 -0.05 8.93
N GLU A 11 -4.85 -0.31 8.97
CA GLU A 11 -5.81 0.33 9.89
C GLU A 11 -5.68 1.87 9.94
N SER A 12 -5.21 2.46 8.86
CA SER A 12 -4.83 3.87 8.76
C SER A 12 -5.14 4.38 7.35
N ARG A 13 -5.39 5.67 7.23
CA ARG A 13 -5.58 6.34 5.93
C ARG A 13 -4.28 6.86 5.32
N THR A 14 -3.15 6.61 5.97
CA THR A 14 -1.84 7.12 5.58
C THR A 14 -0.89 5.97 5.30
N ALA A 15 -0.31 5.96 4.09
CA ALA A 15 0.77 5.05 3.70
C ALA A 15 2.00 5.84 3.23
N LEU A 16 2.41 6.78 4.09
CA LEU A 16 3.55 7.66 3.90
C LEU A 16 4.26 7.83 5.25
N TRP A 17 5.57 7.68 5.25
CA TRP A 17 6.42 7.80 6.43
C TRP A 17 7.61 8.72 6.11
N MET A 18 7.73 9.81 6.87
CA MET A 18 8.80 10.79 6.72
C MET A 18 9.99 10.41 7.60
N SER A 19 11.21 10.62 7.12
CA SER A 19 12.43 10.47 7.93
C SER A 19 12.50 11.53 9.03
N ALA A 20 13.27 11.27 10.08
CA ALA A 20 13.38 12.18 11.23
C ALA A 20 13.94 13.57 10.85
N ASP A 21 14.75 13.66 9.79
CA ASP A 21 15.30 14.90 9.25
C ASP A 21 14.43 15.56 8.17
N GLY A 22 13.36 14.88 7.72
CA GLY A 22 12.45 15.38 6.67
C GLY A 22 13.03 15.36 5.25
N HIS A 23 14.23 14.82 5.03
CA HIS A 23 14.86 14.76 3.72
C HIS A 23 14.43 13.55 2.88
N MET A 24 13.91 12.51 3.52
CA MET A 24 13.45 11.31 2.84
C MET A 24 12.01 11.00 3.19
N VAL A 25 11.29 10.47 2.21
CA VAL A 25 9.90 10.03 2.38
C VAL A 25 9.77 8.63 1.80
N LEU A 26 9.28 7.71 2.62
CA LEU A 26 8.82 6.40 2.20
C LEU A 26 7.33 6.49 1.91
N TYR A 27 6.87 5.96 0.79
CA TYR A 27 5.45 5.86 0.47
C TYR A 27 5.12 4.56 -0.24
N ALA A 28 3.88 4.10 -0.07
CA ALA A 28 3.36 2.94 -0.75
C ALA A 28 2.55 3.32 -1.99
N THR A 29 2.85 2.67 -3.11
CA THR A 29 2.03 2.71 -4.32
C THR A 29 1.22 1.42 -4.39
N PHE A 30 -0.08 1.56 -4.64
CA PHE A 30 -1.00 0.44 -4.78
C PHE A 30 -1.55 0.41 -6.20
N ASN A 31 -1.50 -0.76 -6.84
CA ASN A 31 -1.99 -0.96 -8.19
C ASN A 31 -3.17 -1.95 -8.18
N ASP A 32 -4.34 -1.40 -8.48
CA ASP A 32 -5.63 -2.10 -8.42
C ASP A 32 -6.16 -2.48 -9.81
N THR A 33 -5.34 -2.33 -10.86
CA THR A 33 -5.79 -2.54 -12.25
C THR A 33 -6.38 -3.93 -12.48
N LEU A 34 -5.84 -4.95 -11.83
CA LEU A 34 -6.28 -6.34 -11.91
C LEU A 34 -7.32 -6.72 -10.85
N VAL A 35 -7.62 -5.83 -9.89
CA VAL A 35 -8.60 -6.09 -8.83
C VAL A 35 -10.01 -5.93 -9.41
N HIS A 36 -10.94 -6.84 -9.07
CA HIS A 36 -12.30 -6.76 -9.60
C HIS A 36 -13.06 -5.52 -9.09
N GLU A 37 -13.92 -4.94 -9.94
CA GLU A 37 -14.83 -3.87 -9.54
C GLU A 37 -16.14 -4.45 -9.02
N GLN A 38 -16.46 -4.11 -7.77
CA GLN A 38 -17.77 -4.33 -7.20
C GLN A 38 -18.66 -3.12 -7.50
N LYS A 39 -19.79 -3.36 -8.16
CA LYS A 39 -20.80 -2.33 -8.45
C LYS A 39 -21.89 -2.33 -7.38
N TYR A 40 -22.36 -1.15 -7.00
CA TYR A 40 -23.45 -0.98 -6.03
C TYR A 40 -24.35 0.20 -6.41
N PRO A 41 -25.65 0.14 -6.08
CA PRO A 41 -26.56 1.26 -6.30
C PRO A 41 -26.30 2.39 -5.28
N TRP A 42 -26.21 3.62 -5.77
CA TRP A 42 -26.04 4.85 -5.01
C TRP A 42 -27.31 5.69 -5.09
N TYR A 43 -27.98 5.84 -3.94
CA TYR A 43 -29.26 6.55 -3.83
C TYR A 43 -29.10 8.04 -3.48
N GLY A 44 -27.89 8.49 -3.13
CA GLY A 44 -27.67 9.83 -2.57
C GLY A 44 -27.92 11.00 -3.51
N ALA A 45 -27.93 10.78 -4.83
CA ALA A 45 -28.25 11.83 -5.81
C ALA A 45 -29.74 12.23 -5.80
N ALA A 46 -30.63 11.30 -5.44
CA ALA A 46 -32.08 11.49 -5.48
C ALA A 46 -32.64 12.25 -4.27
N LEU A 47 -31.85 12.46 -3.22
CA LEU A 47 -32.30 13.00 -1.94
C LEU A 47 -32.06 14.52 -1.77
N ASP A 48 -31.24 15.14 -2.62
CA ASP A 48 -30.66 16.48 -2.36
C ASP A 48 -30.91 17.51 -3.48
N THR A 49 -31.67 17.16 -4.51
CA THR A 49 -31.95 18.05 -5.64
C THR A 49 -33.32 17.79 -6.25
N ASP A 50 -34.10 18.85 -6.47
CA ASP A 50 -35.33 18.90 -7.29
C ASP A 50 -35.03 18.73 -8.80
N ASP A 51 -33.90 18.07 -9.12
CA ASP A 51 -33.40 17.85 -10.47
C ASP A 51 -33.98 16.53 -11.02
N PRO A 52 -34.86 16.57 -12.04
CA PRO A 52 -35.51 15.39 -12.59
C PRO A 52 -34.52 14.38 -13.18
N ALA A 53 -33.28 14.78 -13.48
CA ALA A 53 -32.23 13.86 -13.94
C ALA A 53 -31.69 12.91 -12.85
N LYS A 54 -31.92 13.22 -11.56
CA LYS A 54 -31.44 12.42 -10.42
C LYS A 54 -32.53 11.58 -9.76
N THR A 55 -33.66 11.41 -10.44
CA THR A 55 -34.81 10.61 -9.97
C THR A 55 -34.48 9.11 -9.79
N TYR A 56 -33.45 8.60 -10.49
CA TYR A 56 -33.07 7.18 -10.45
C TYR A 56 -31.72 6.96 -9.77
N PRO A 57 -31.56 5.82 -9.05
CA PRO A 57 -30.28 5.45 -8.45
C PRO A 57 -29.17 5.33 -9.49
N GLU A 58 -27.99 5.82 -9.16
CA GLU A 58 -26.79 5.65 -9.99
C GLU A 58 -26.06 4.36 -9.61
N ILE A 59 -25.37 3.74 -10.56
CA ILE A 59 -24.48 2.61 -10.25
C ILE A 59 -23.06 3.16 -10.06
N ARG A 60 -22.52 3.02 -8.85
CA ARG A 60 -21.10 3.31 -8.56
C ARG A 60 -20.30 2.02 -8.53
N SER A 61 -19.00 2.10 -8.79
CA SER A 61 -18.08 0.98 -8.66
C SER A 61 -16.93 1.29 -7.70
N VAL A 62 -16.46 0.25 -7.02
CA VAL A 62 -15.27 0.29 -6.16
C VAL A 62 -14.43 -0.96 -6.42
N ARG A 63 -13.11 -0.82 -6.46
CA ARG A 63 -12.19 -1.96 -6.57
C ARG A 63 -12.16 -2.66 -5.21
N TYR A 64 -12.65 -3.90 -5.17
CA TYR A 64 -12.74 -4.68 -3.94
C TYR A 64 -12.38 -6.15 -4.22
N PRO A 65 -11.24 -6.64 -3.68
CA PRO A 65 -10.83 -8.02 -3.86
C PRO A 65 -11.70 -8.94 -3.00
N LYS A 66 -12.49 -9.81 -3.64
CA LYS A 66 -13.21 -10.89 -2.95
C LYS A 66 -12.25 -12.03 -2.61
N PRO A 67 -12.58 -12.90 -1.63
CA PRO A 67 -11.78 -14.08 -1.33
C PRO A 67 -11.48 -14.90 -2.59
N GLY A 68 -10.21 -15.26 -2.77
CA GLY A 68 -9.73 -16.02 -3.94
C GLY A 68 -9.53 -15.21 -5.23
N THR A 69 -9.80 -13.90 -5.26
CA THR A 69 -9.56 -13.04 -6.44
C THR A 69 -8.22 -12.30 -6.36
N ASN A 70 -7.83 -11.60 -7.43
CA ASN A 70 -6.58 -10.84 -7.47
C ASN A 70 -6.55 -9.72 -6.43
N ASN A 71 -5.45 -9.66 -5.68
CA ASN A 71 -5.17 -8.57 -4.75
C ASN A 71 -4.50 -7.39 -5.46
N PRO A 72 -4.60 -6.20 -4.86
CA PRO A 72 -3.81 -5.06 -5.32
C PRO A 72 -2.32 -5.35 -5.12
N THR A 73 -1.51 -5.03 -6.13
CA THR A 73 -0.05 -5.15 -6.00
C THR A 73 0.51 -3.91 -5.34
N VAL A 74 1.51 -4.10 -4.48
CA VAL A 74 2.05 -3.04 -3.63
C VAL A 74 3.52 -2.83 -3.89
N THR A 75 3.95 -1.57 -3.92
CA THR A 75 5.36 -1.20 -4.09
C THR A 75 5.71 -0.09 -3.13
N LEU A 76 6.71 -0.34 -2.27
CA LEU A 76 7.27 0.67 -1.39
C LEU A 76 8.38 1.43 -2.11
N THR A 77 8.34 2.75 -2.02
CA THR A 77 9.29 3.65 -2.70
C THR A 77 9.80 4.69 -1.72
N VAL A 78 11.12 4.89 -1.70
CA VAL A 78 11.75 6.02 -1.00
C VAL A 78 12.03 7.13 -2.00
N ALA A 79 11.61 8.34 -1.68
CA ALA A 79 11.96 9.57 -2.34
C ALA A 79 12.93 10.38 -1.48
N ASP A 80 14.08 10.74 -2.06
CA ASP A 80 14.93 11.82 -1.55
C ASP A 80 14.36 13.15 -2.02
N ILE A 81 13.93 13.95 -1.06
CA ILE A 81 13.27 15.26 -1.25
C ILE A 81 14.10 16.41 -0.67
N ALA A 82 15.38 16.17 -0.31
CA ALA A 82 16.27 17.21 0.21
C ALA A 82 16.43 18.38 -0.76
N ASP A 83 16.48 18.10 -2.07
CA ASP A 83 16.39 19.11 -3.13
C ASP A 83 15.07 18.94 -3.91
N PRO A 84 14.07 19.81 -3.70
CA PRO A 84 12.79 19.76 -4.41
C PRO A 84 12.91 19.83 -5.94
N LYS A 85 14.03 20.34 -6.48
CA LYS A 85 14.28 20.39 -7.92
C LYS A 85 14.80 19.08 -8.49
N HIS A 86 15.37 18.21 -7.66
CA HIS A 86 16.02 16.97 -8.06
C HIS A 86 15.59 15.78 -7.18
N ILE A 87 14.28 15.50 -7.17
CA ILE A 87 13.73 14.38 -6.41
C ILE A 87 14.21 13.06 -7.03
N ARG A 88 14.82 12.21 -6.21
CA ARG A 88 15.27 10.87 -6.62
C ARG A 88 14.44 9.82 -5.91
N THR A 89 13.83 8.92 -6.68
CA THR A 89 13.03 7.82 -6.14
C THR A 89 13.71 6.48 -6.35
N ARG A 90 13.58 5.57 -5.39
CA ARG A 90 14.00 4.17 -5.50
C ARG A 90 12.99 3.24 -4.85
N HIS A 91 12.72 2.12 -5.50
CA HIS A 91 11.88 1.07 -4.95
C HIS A 91 12.64 0.23 -3.93
N LEU A 92 11.96 -0.13 -2.85
CA LEU A 92 12.45 -1.16 -1.94
C LEU A 92 12.33 -2.52 -2.63
N THR A 93 13.37 -3.34 -2.47
CA THR A 93 13.32 -4.73 -2.94
C THR A 93 13.02 -5.63 -1.74
N PRO A 94 11.85 -6.31 -1.69
CA PRO A 94 11.51 -7.20 -0.61
C PRO A 94 12.51 -8.36 -0.44
N PRO A 95 12.56 -9.02 0.73
CA PRO A 95 13.35 -10.23 0.92
C PRO A 95 12.97 -11.34 -0.06
N LYS A 96 13.95 -12.14 -0.50
CA LYS A 96 13.74 -13.24 -1.46
C LYS A 96 12.67 -14.23 -1.02
N VAL A 97 12.64 -14.55 0.28
CA VAL A 97 11.65 -15.47 0.88
C VAL A 97 10.22 -15.02 0.58
N ILE A 98 9.94 -13.72 0.63
CA ILE A 98 8.60 -13.18 0.35
C ILE A 98 8.30 -13.18 -1.16
N ILE A 99 9.30 -12.90 -1.99
CA ILE A 99 9.16 -12.88 -3.45
C ILE A 99 8.87 -14.30 -3.98
N GLU A 100 9.47 -15.32 -3.39
CA GLU A 100 9.29 -16.72 -3.78
C GLU A 100 7.88 -17.26 -3.45
N GLU A 101 7.24 -16.75 -2.40
CA GLU A 101 5.85 -17.09 -2.02
C GLU A 101 4.79 -16.48 -2.97
N GLY A 102 5.17 -15.49 -3.79
CA GLY A 102 4.29 -14.85 -4.77
C GLY A 102 3.60 -13.59 -4.26
N ASP A 103 2.28 -13.65 -4.03
CA ASP A 103 1.51 -12.48 -3.56
C ASP A 103 1.79 -12.19 -2.08
N TYR A 104 2.05 -10.92 -1.77
CA TYR A 104 2.34 -10.48 -0.40
C TYR A 104 1.71 -9.11 -0.10
N TYR A 105 1.65 -8.82 1.20
CA TYR A 105 1.29 -7.53 1.75
C TYR A 105 2.46 -6.98 2.58
N PHE A 106 2.37 -5.70 2.94
CA PHE A 106 3.16 -5.15 4.03
C PHE A 106 2.18 -4.66 5.11
N THR A 107 2.47 -4.98 6.36
CA THR A 107 1.59 -4.63 7.50
C THR A 107 2.11 -3.43 8.27
N SER A 108 3.41 -3.18 8.23
CA SER A 108 4.02 -2.04 8.90
C SER A 108 5.29 -1.61 8.18
N ALA A 109 5.54 -0.30 8.18
CA ALA A 109 6.78 0.29 7.71
C ALA A 109 7.14 1.48 8.60
N GLN A 110 8.42 1.62 8.95
CA GLN A 110 8.91 2.72 9.77
C GLN A 110 10.39 2.99 9.52
N TRP A 111 10.80 4.25 9.67
CA TRP A 111 12.21 4.63 9.67
C TRP A 111 12.85 4.20 10.99
N VAL A 112 13.99 3.49 10.91
CA VAL A 112 14.80 3.12 12.09
C VAL A 112 15.98 4.07 12.23
N SER A 113 16.49 4.57 11.10
CA SER A 113 17.54 5.59 11.03
C SER A 113 17.33 6.48 9.81
N LEU A 114 18.24 7.43 9.55
CA LEU A 114 18.16 8.29 8.36
C LEU A 114 18.42 7.53 7.04
N THR A 115 18.96 6.31 7.12
CA THR A 115 19.36 5.51 5.97
C THR A 115 18.73 4.12 5.94
N GLU A 116 17.91 3.80 6.93
CA GLU A 116 17.35 2.46 7.12
C GLU A 116 15.86 2.50 7.45
N VAL A 117 15.10 1.66 6.75
CA VAL A 117 13.66 1.47 6.95
C VAL A 117 13.42 0.04 7.38
N CYS A 118 12.62 -0.16 8.41
CA CYS A 118 12.09 -1.47 8.79
C CYS A 118 10.72 -1.67 8.12
N VAL A 119 10.53 -2.82 7.49
CA VAL A 119 9.27 -3.23 6.86
C VAL A 119 8.91 -4.64 7.30
N VAL A 120 7.65 -4.82 7.68
CA VAL A 120 7.06 -6.12 7.98
C VAL A 120 6.23 -6.58 6.78
N TRP A 121 6.62 -7.71 6.22
CA TRP A 121 5.97 -8.35 5.08
C TRP A 121 5.14 -9.54 5.54
N LEU A 122 4.01 -9.75 4.90
CA LEU A 122 3.09 -10.85 5.20
C LEU A 122 2.71 -11.55 3.89
N THR A 123 2.78 -12.88 3.87
CA THR A 123 2.31 -13.65 2.70
C THR A 123 0.81 -13.53 2.52
N ARG A 124 0.32 -13.77 1.30
CA ARG A 124 -1.12 -13.74 1.02
C ARG A 124 -1.94 -14.72 1.87
N MET A 125 -1.37 -15.89 2.18
CA MET A 125 -2.00 -16.89 3.07
C MET A 125 -1.90 -16.52 4.55
N GLN A 126 -1.13 -15.49 4.90
CA GLN A 126 -0.92 -15.01 6.27
C GLN A 126 -0.34 -16.07 7.21
N ASN A 127 0.48 -16.98 6.68
CA ASN A 127 1.14 -18.04 7.44
C ASN A 127 2.64 -17.76 7.69
N LEU A 128 3.17 -16.68 7.12
CA LEU A 128 4.55 -16.26 7.25
C LEU A 128 4.64 -14.74 7.31
N SER A 129 5.21 -14.23 8.39
CA SER A 129 5.54 -12.82 8.56
C SER A 129 7.06 -12.64 8.63
N VAL A 130 7.60 -11.74 7.81
CA VAL A 130 9.04 -11.45 7.75
C VAL A 130 9.30 -10.00 8.07
N VAL A 131 10.09 -9.76 9.13
CA VAL A 131 10.60 -8.44 9.48
C VAL A 131 11.92 -8.22 8.76
N SER A 132 12.03 -7.11 8.04
CA SER A 132 13.22 -6.79 7.25
C SER A 132 13.67 -5.36 7.46
N VAL A 133 14.97 -5.11 7.24
CA VAL A 133 15.56 -3.77 7.23
C VAL A 133 16.16 -3.51 5.85
N CYS A 134 15.71 -2.41 5.24
CA CYS A 134 16.10 -1.96 3.91
C CYS A 134 17.06 -0.78 4.06
N LYS A 135 18.26 -0.87 3.47
CA LYS A 135 19.33 0.12 3.63
C LYS A 135 19.64 0.91 2.37
N SER A 136 19.87 2.21 2.50
CA SER A 136 20.41 3.07 1.45
C SER A 136 21.84 2.64 1.06
N PRO A 137 22.28 2.76 -0.23
CA PRO A 137 21.59 3.37 -1.36
C PRO A 137 20.81 2.40 -2.26
N MET A 138 20.99 1.08 -2.05
CA MET A 138 20.40 0.05 -2.92
C MET A 138 18.96 -0.29 -2.54
N TRP A 139 18.55 -0.02 -1.29
CA TRP A 139 17.21 -0.33 -0.76
C TRP A 139 16.82 -1.80 -0.86
N TYR A 140 17.82 -2.68 -0.74
CA TYR A 140 17.61 -4.11 -0.58
C TYR A 140 17.25 -4.43 0.86
N CYS A 141 16.12 -5.08 1.06
CA CYS A 141 15.62 -5.45 2.37
C CYS A 141 16.25 -6.78 2.80
N GLN A 142 16.99 -6.76 3.90
CA GLN A 142 17.53 -7.95 4.54
C GLN A 142 16.61 -8.38 5.67
N GLU A 143 16.33 -9.68 5.74
CA GLU A 143 15.55 -10.25 6.84
C GLU A 143 16.30 -10.09 8.18
N VAL A 144 15.55 -9.77 9.22
CA VAL A 144 16.05 -9.62 10.60
C VAL A 144 15.40 -10.65 11.52
N SER A 145 14.12 -10.96 11.30
CA SER A 145 13.37 -11.93 12.08
C SER A 145 12.15 -12.44 11.30
N TRP A 146 11.67 -13.63 11.65
CA TRP A 146 10.42 -14.20 11.17
C TRP A 146 9.49 -14.53 12.35
N LEU A 147 8.19 -14.42 12.12
CA LEU A 147 7.16 -14.88 13.05
C LEU A 147 6.22 -15.81 12.29
N LEU A 148 5.91 -16.95 12.91
CA LEU A 148 4.95 -17.96 12.45
C LEU A 148 3.64 -17.80 13.22
#